data_AF-A0AAU1SL21-F1
#
_entry.id   AF-A0AAU1SL21-F1
#
_cell.length_a   1.000
_cell.length_b   1.000
_cell.length_c   1.000
_cell.angle_alpha   90.00
_cell.angle_beta   90.00
_cell.angle_gamma   90.00
#
_symmetry.space_group_name_H-M   'P 1'
#
loop_
_entity.id
_entity.type
_entity.pdbx_description
1 polymer ?
#
loop_
_entity_poly.entity_id
_entity_poly.type
_entity_poly.pdbx_seq_one_letter_code
_entity_poly.pdbx_strand_id
1 'polypeptide(L)'
;MTVRFDPTNGDRALAEARADITIGRWQGLPGLCAAAGSDWDRRTFRMRLLAQATAGTSVAESWHESQPQNADALVLRAETEVMRAFNLAMAAGPGNPVDPDQLERAVRTALRAAEAFPADPVPWVSLLTVARLFPGGHPSMELWWKELHQRDPYNREGNHQVLRHLSARWHGSHGVMYNFAQDVTATLPPGSPLAVLPQVARIEEYRYRVEREGSQAIGLLQFWNNENSASQARRAWHLWMAQRQYTYAQDVADLNTLAHASCYADLTGEAAHLFRLLDGHATRVPWSCHGAPEEIFTRWQSKLLG
;
A
#
# COMPACT_ATOMS: atom_id res chain seq x y z
N MET A 1 -9.65 -25.31 2.91
CA MET A 1 -10.15 -24.01 3.41
C MET A 1 -10.44 -23.13 2.19
N THR A 2 -11.49 -22.32 2.20
CA THR A 2 -11.82 -21.43 1.06
C THR A 2 -10.93 -20.19 1.08
N VAL A 3 -10.30 -19.86 -0.05
CA VAL A 3 -9.50 -18.65 -0.20
C VAL A 3 -10.41 -17.43 -0.29
N ARG A 4 -10.08 -16.37 0.46
CA ARG A 4 -10.86 -15.12 0.54
C ARG A 4 -10.01 -13.94 0.11
N PHE A 5 -10.52 -13.17 -0.85
CA PHE A 5 -9.94 -11.88 -1.24
C PHE A 5 -10.81 -10.75 -0.68
N ASP A 6 -10.53 -10.34 0.55
CA ASP A 6 -11.20 -9.21 1.19
C ASP A 6 -10.27 -7.99 1.15
N PRO A 7 -10.57 -6.95 0.34
CA PRO A 7 -9.75 -5.75 0.29
C PRO A 7 -9.73 -4.97 1.61
N THR A 8 -10.70 -5.19 2.51
CA THR A 8 -10.79 -4.51 3.81
C THR A 8 -10.03 -5.22 4.93
N ASN A 9 -9.39 -6.35 4.64
CA ASN A 9 -8.62 -7.15 5.60
C ASN A 9 -9.41 -7.48 6.90
N GLY A 10 -10.72 -7.73 6.78
CA GLY A 10 -11.61 -8.02 7.91
C GLY A 10 -12.17 -6.80 8.64
N ASP A 11 -11.86 -5.56 8.21
CA ASP A 11 -12.48 -4.35 8.77
C ASP A 11 -13.94 -4.21 8.29
N ARG A 12 -14.85 -4.81 9.06
CA ARG A 12 -16.28 -4.83 8.76
C ARG A 12 -16.89 -3.42 8.65
N ALA A 13 -16.49 -2.49 9.51
CA ALA A 13 -17.03 -1.13 9.48
C ALA A 13 -16.61 -0.40 8.20
N LEU A 14 -15.38 -0.63 7.74
CA LEU A 14 -14.92 -0.14 6.45
C LEU A 14 -15.64 -0.82 5.27
N ALA A 15 -15.91 -2.12 5.34
CA ALA A 15 -16.67 -2.84 4.32
C ALA A 15 -18.10 -2.29 4.16
N GLU A 16 -18.79 -2.04 5.28
CA GLU A 16 -20.14 -1.44 5.30
C GLU A 16 -20.11 -0.01 4.73
N ALA A 17 -19.16 0.83 5.16
CA ALA A 17 -19.02 2.18 4.63
C ALA A 17 -18.74 2.21 3.11
N ARG A 18 -17.93 1.28 2.60
CA ARG A 18 -17.68 1.15 1.15
C ARG A 18 -18.94 0.75 0.39
N ALA A 19 -19.77 -0.13 0.95
CA ALA A 19 -21.06 -0.49 0.35
C ALA A 19 -22.02 0.71 0.34
N ASP A 20 -22.09 1.48 1.42
CA ASP A 20 -22.90 2.71 1.51
C ASP A 20 -22.48 3.76 0.46
N ILE A 21 -21.18 3.93 0.21
CA ILE A 21 -20.67 4.83 -0.83
C ILE A 21 -21.23 4.45 -2.22
N THR A 22 -21.36 3.16 -2.53
CA THR A 22 -21.87 2.72 -3.85
C THR A 22 -23.31 3.16 -4.12
N ILE A 23 -24.09 3.42 -3.06
CA ILE A 23 -25.47 3.92 -3.15
C ILE A 23 -25.57 5.41 -2.74
N GLY A 24 -24.45 6.13 -2.72
CA GLY A 24 -24.41 7.58 -2.54
C GLY A 24 -24.43 8.08 -1.09
N ARG A 25 -24.23 7.21 -0.09
CA ARG A 25 -24.33 7.57 1.33
C ARG A 25 -22.96 7.89 1.93
N TRP A 26 -22.87 9.04 2.61
CA TRP A 26 -21.68 9.46 3.36
C TRP A 26 -21.92 9.54 4.87
N GLN A 27 -23.16 9.40 5.34
CA GLN A 27 -23.55 9.71 6.73
C GLN A 27 -22.82 8.85 7.78
N GLY A 28 -22.37 7.65 7.42
CA GLY A 28 -21.57 6.78 8.29
C GLY A 28 -20.07 7.13 8.35
N LEU A 29 -19.55 7.91 7.40
CA LEU A 29 -18.13 8.20 7.28
C LEU A 29 -17.56 9.01 8.46
N PRO A 30 -18.25 10.04 9.01
CA PRO A 30 -17.76 10.74 10.21
C PRO A 30 -17.54 9.80 11.39
N GLY A 31 -18.47 8.86 11.64
CA GLY A 31 -18.36 7.88 12.72
C GLY A 31 -17.19 6.91 12.51
N LEU A 32 -16.97 6.46 11.27
CA LEU A 32 -15.84 5.59 10.93
C LEU A 32 -14.48 6.28 11.13
N CYS A 33 -14.39 7.57 10.79
CA CYS A 33 -13.18 8.39 10.97
C CYS A 33 -12.91 8.66 12.45
N ALA A 34 -13.95 9.05 13.21
CA ALA A 34 -13.86 9.25 14.65
C ALA A 34 -13.41 7.97 15.39
N ALA A 35 -13.89 6.80 14.97
CA ALA A 35 -13.51 5.52 15.55
C ALA A 35 -12.04 5.12 15.30
N ALA A 36 -11.38 5.69 14.28
CA ALA A 36 -9.94 5.50 14.09
C ALA A 36 -9.13 6.37 15.07
N GLY A 37 -9.65 7.54 15.47
CA GLY A 37 -8.97 8.44 16.40
C GLY A 37 -7.54 8.76 15.96
N SER A 38 -6.58 8.45 16.82
CA SER A 38 -5.13 8.59 16.57
C SER A 38 -4.44 7.29 16.13
N ASP A 39 -5.19 6.24 15.79
CA ASP A 39 -4.65 5.04 15.13
C ASP A 39 -4.35 5.40 13.66
N TRP A 40 -3.17 5.96 13.42
CA TRP A 40 -2.75 6.47 12.11
C TRP A 40 -2.65 5.40 11.04
N ASP A 41 -2.26 4.18 11.42
CA ASP A 41 -2.21 3.03 10.54
C ASP A 41 -3.62 2.67 10.03
N ARG A 42 -4.59 2.53 10.95
CA ARG A 42 -5.98 2.27 10.59
C ARG A 42 -6.63 3.43 9.84
N ARG A 43 -6.36 4.67 10.26
CA ARG A 43 -6.89 5.88 9.60
C ARG A 43 -6.41 5.94 8.16
N THR A 44 -5.10 5.76 7.92
CA THR A 44 -4.51 5.78 6.58
C THR A 44 -5.09 4.66 5.73
N PHE A 45 -5.17 3.44 6.25
CA PHE A 45 -5.78 2.32 5.52
C PHE A 45 -7.24 2.59 5.13
N ARG A 46 -8.06 3.05 6.08
CA ARG A 46 -9.48 3.37 5.84
C ARG A 46 -9.63 4.48 4.81
N MET A 47 -8.94 5.60 4.98
CA MET A 47 -9.04 6.74 4.05
C MET A 47 -8.67 6.33 2.62
N ARG A 48 -7.61 5.53 2.44
CA ARG A 48 -7.19 5.02 1.13
C ARG A 48 -8.27 4.16 0.46
N LEU A 49 -8.93 3.27 1.20
CA LEU A 49 -10.00 2.42 0.64
C LEU A 49 -11.34 3.14 0.45
N LEU A 50 -11.65 4.12 1.30
CA LEU A 50 -12.79 5.02 1.09
C LEU A 50 -12.58 5.84 -0.19
N ALA A 51 -11.39 6.41 -0.38
CA ALA A 51 -11.04 7.18 -1.59
C ALA A 51 -11.15 6.35 -2.88
N GLN A 52 -10.80 5.06 -2.82
CA GLN A 52 -11.04 4.13 -3.93
C GLN A 52 -12.53 3.97 -4.23
N ALA A 53 -13.37 3.84 -3.21
CA ALA A 53 -14.82 3.69 -3.38
C ALA A 53 -15.47 4.99 -3.87
N THR A 54 -14.98 6.16 -3.44
CA THR A 54 -15.55 7.46 -3.83
C THR A 54 -15.08 7.93 -5.21
N ALA A 55 -13.95 7.45 -5.73
CA ALA A 55 -13.34 7.95 -6.97
C ALA A 55 -14.29 7.98 -8.18
N GLY A 56 -15.24 7.03 -8.27
CA GLY A 56 -16.25 6.96 -9.33
C GLY A 56 -17.61 7.57 -9.00
N THR A 57 -17.73 8.31 -7.89
CA THR A 57 -18.99 8.88 -7.37
C THR A 57 -18.81 10.35 -7.00
N SER A 58 -19.88 11.03 -6.57
CA SER A 58 -19.83 12.38 -5.99
C SER A 58 -19.84 12.39 -4.45
N VAL A 59 -19.66 11.25 -3.78
CA VAL A 59 -19.88 11.12 -2.33
C VAL A 59 -18.90 11.97 -1.51
N ALA A 60 -17.64 12.06 -1.94
CA ALA A 60 -16.64 12.89 -1.28
C ALA A 60 -16.97 14.39 -1.38
N GLU A 61 -17.46 14.83 -2.54
CA GLU A 61 -17.98 16.19 -2.76
C GLU A 61 -19.19 16.46 -1.87
N SER A 62 -20.21 15.59 -1.92
CA SER A 62 -21.46 15.78 -1.16
C SER A 62 -21.22 15.83 0.34
N TRP A 63 -20.29 15.03 0.88
CA TRP A 63 -19.93 15.13 2.29
C TRP A 63 -19.22 16.46 2.58
N HIS A 64 -18.23 16.84 1.79
CA HIS A 64 -17.52 18.10 2.00
C HIS A 64 -18.43 19.33 1.88
N GLU A 65 -19.35 19.36 0.91
CA GLU A 65 -20.33 20.44 0.74
C GLU A 65 -21.31 20.50 1.92
N SER A 66 -21.73 19.35 2.44
CA SER A 66 -22.63 19.27 3.60
C SER A 66 -21.94 19.67 4.90
N GLN A 67 -20.62 19.45 5.02
CA GLN A 67 -19.82 19.77 6.20
C GLN A 67 -18.46 20.40 5.81
N PRO A 68 -18.43 21.67 5.35
CA PRO A 68 -17.22 22.27 4.79
C PRO A 68 -16.06 22.41 5.78
N GLN A 69 -16.37 22.51 7.07
CA GLN A 69 -15.40 22.65 8.16
C GLN A 69 -14.92 21.29 8.71
N ASN A 70 -15.45 20.17 8.20
CA ASN A 70 -15.02 18.85 8.63
C ASN A 70 -13.70 18.48 7.94
N ALA A 71 -12.62 18.38 8.71
CA ALA A 71 -11.30 18.05 8.19
C ALA A 71 -11.24 16.64 7.59
N ASP A 72 -11.97 15.65 8.14
CA ASP A 72 -12.02 14.29 7.58
C ASP A 72 -12.63 14.28 6.18
N ALA A 73 -13.66 15.10 5.95
CA ALA A 73 -14.27 15.25 4.63
C ALA A 73 -13.26 15.82 3.61
N LEU A 74 -12.44 16.79 4.04
CA LEU A 74 -11.41 17.39 3.20
C LEU A 74 -10.24 16.42 2.93
N VAL A 75 -9.84 15.60 3.91
CA VAL A 75 -8.85 14.52 3.73
C VAL A 75 -9.34 13.49 2.73
N LEU A 76 -10.60 13.03 2.86
CA LEU A 76 -11.18 12.10 1.90
C LEU A 76 -11.29 12.72 0.50
N ARG A 77 -11.66 14.00 0.41
CA ARG A 77 -11.67 14.75 -0.85
C ARG A 77 -10.29 14.74 -1.52
N ALA A 78 -9.23 15.03 -0.76
CA ALA A 78 -7.86 15.01 -1.26
C ALA A 78 -7.45 13.64 -1.80
N GLU A 79 -7.62 12.58 -1.02
CA GLU A 79 -7.30 11.21 -1.44
C GLU A 79 -8.13 10.76 -2.65
N THR A 80 -9.40 11.20 -2.74
CA THR A 80 -10.28 10.91 -3.88
C THR A 80 -9.75 11.54 -5.18
N GLU A 81 -9.29 12.80 -5.13
CA GLU A 81 -8.68 13.47 -6.29
C GLU A 81 -7.38 12.78 -6.72
N VAL A 82 -6.54 12.36 -5.77
CA VAL A 82 -5.35 11.55 -6.06
C VAL A 82 -5.73 10.23 -6.74
N MET A 83 -6.75 9.53 -6.24
CA MET A 83 -7.21 8.27 -6.83
C MET A 83 -7.74 8.47 -8.26
N ARG A 84 -8.50 9.54 -8.51
CA ARG A 84 -8.99 9.88 -9.86
C ARG A 84 -7.84 10.16 -10.83
N ALA A 85 -6.82 10.89 -10.40
CA ALA A 85 -5.62 11.14 -11.21
C ALA A 85 -4.91 9.83 -11.58
N PHE A 86 -4.78 8.88 -10.63
CA PHE A 86 -4.22 7.56 -10.91
C PHE A 86 -5.09 6.72 -11.85
N ASN A 87 -6.42 6.72 -11.66
CA ASN A 87 -7.33 5.99 -12.54
C ASN A 87 -7.22 6.47 -13.99
N LEU A 88 -7.10 7.79 -14.20
CA LEU A 88 -6.88 8.36 -15.52
C LEU A 88 -5.51 8.00 -16.09
N ALA A 89 -4.44 8.10 -15.30
CA ALA A 89 -3.10 7.69 -15.72
C ALA A 89 -3.07 6.22 -16.17
N MET A 90 -3.72 5.33 -15.41
CA MET A 90 -3.79 3.90 -15.74
C MET A 90 -4.64 3.63 -16.98
N ALA A 91 -5.75 4.36 -17.16
CA ALA A 91 -6.58 4.25 -18.36
C ALA A 91 -5.88 4.77 -19.62
N ALA A 92 -5.10 5.85 -19.50
CA ALA A 92 -4.31 6.40 -20.61
C ALA A 92 -3.12 5.50 -20.98
N GLY A 93 -2.59 4.74 -20.03
CA GLY A 93 -1.45 3.85 -20.23
C GLY A 93 -0.08 4.54 -20.09
N PRO A 94 1.01 3.75 -20.13
CA PRO A 94 2.37 4.27 -19.87
C PRO A 94 2.76 5.39 -20.83
N GLY A 95 3.37 6.45 -20.30
CA GLY A 95 3.90 7.58 -21.09
C GLY A 95 2.88 8.68 -21.42
N ASN A 96 1.60 8.49 -21.10
CA ASN A 96 0.59 9.52 -21.29
C ASN A 96 0.44 10.38 -20.01
N PRO A 97 0.73 11.68 -20.08
CA PRO A 97 0.66 12.55 -18.91
C PRO A 97 -0.80 12.78 -18.48
N VAL A 98 -1.01 12.87 -17.17
CA VAL A 98 -2.27 13.37 -16.60
C VAL A 98 -2.31 14.89 -16.77
N ASP A 99 -3.51 15.43 -16.93
CA ASP A 99 -3.76 16.88 -16.96
C ASP A 99 -3.08 17.58 -15.76
N PRO A 100 -2.13 18.51 -15.99
CA PRO A 100 -1.44 19.25 -14.94
C PRO A 100 -2.41 19.97 -13.99
N ASP A 101 -3.52 20.52 -14.51
CA ASP A 101 -4.49 21.22 -13.66
C ASP A 101 -5.17 20.27 -12.67
N GLN A 102 -5.36 19.00 -13.06
CA GLN A 102 -5.88 17.98 -12.16
C GLN A 102 -4.88 17.61 -11.07
N LEU A 103 -3.60 17.47 -11.41
CA LEU A 103 -2.56 17.19 -10.44
C LEU A 103 -2.42 18.35 -9.44
N GLU A 104 -2.44 19.59 -9.92
CA GLU A 104 -2.41 20.79 -9.08
C GLU A 104 -3.65 20.92 -8.18
N ARG A 105 -4.84 20.53 -8.66
CA ARG A 105 -6.04 20.45 -7.82
C ARG A 105 -5.89 19.43 -6.70
N ALA A 106 -5.34 18.24 -6.98
CA ALA A 106 -5.10 17.22 -5.98
C ALA A 106 -4.08 17.70 -4.92
N VAL A 107 -2.95 18.30 -5.36
CA VAL A 107 -1.94 18.88 -4.47
C VAL A 107 -2.54 19.95 -3.56
N ARG A 108 -3.27 20.93 -4.12
CA ARG A 108 -3.90 22.01 -3.36
C ARG A 108 -4.91 21.51 -2.33
N THR A 109 -5.70 20.50 -2.71
CA THR A 109 -6.70 19.91 -1.82
C THR A 109 -6.03 19.17 -0.68
N ALA A 110 -4.96 18.42 -0.95
CA ALA A 110 -4.19 17.74 0.08
C ALA A 110 -3.48 18.72 1.03
N LEU A 111 -2.89 19.81 0.52
CA LEU A 111 -2.29 20.84 1.38
C LEU A 111 -3.33 21.50 2.30
N ARG A 112 -4.52 21.83 1.77
CA ARG A 112 -5.63 22.33 2.60
C ARG A 112 -6.08 21.31 3.65
N ALA A 113 -6.11 20.03 3.32
CA ALA A 113 -6.42 18.97 4.28
C ALA A 113 -5.36 18.89 5.39
N ALA A 114 -4.08 19.03 5.04
CA ALA A 114 -2.98 19.07 6.00
C ALA A 114 -3.08 20.29 6.94
N GLU A 115 -3.50 21.44 6.44
CA GLU A 115 -3.76 22.64 7.26
C GLU A 115 -4.95 22.45 8.20
N ALA A 116 -6.04 21.82 7.73
CA ALA A 116 -7.25 21.60 8.51
C ALA A 116 -7.07 20.59 9.65
N PHE A 117 -6.19 19.60 9.47
CA PHE A 117 -5.83 18.65 10.52
C PHE A 117 -4.31 18.43 10.57
N PRO A 118 -3.56 19.33 11.23
CA PRO A 118 -2.09 19.33 11.19
C PRO A 118 -1.41 18.07 11.70
N ALA A 119 -2.05 17.26 12.56
CA ALA A 119 -1.48 16.02 13.08
C ALA A 119 -1.70 14.82 12.14
N ASP A 120 -2.63 14.91 11.18
CA ASP A 120 -2.99 13.79 10.32
C ASP A 120 -1.90 13.49 9.28
N PRO A 121 -1.36 12.26 9.20
CA PRO A 121 -0.38 11.89 8.19
C PRO A 121 -0.99 11.70 6.79
N VAL A 122 -2.30 11.44 6.67
CA VAL A 122 -2.93 11.04 5.40
C VAL A 122 -2.74 12.06 4.27
N PRO A 123 -2.92 13.38 4.48
CA PRO A 123 -2.65 14.37 3.43
C PRO A 123 -1.23 14.31 2.86
N TRP A 124 -0.24 13.96 3.68
CA TRP A 124 1.14 13.81 3.22
C TRP A 124 1.34 12.52 2.42
N VAL A 125 0.63 11.44 2.80
CA VAL A 125 0.56 10.21 1.98
C VAL A 125 -0.07 10.50 0.61
N SER A 126 -1.14 11.29 0.55
CA SER A 126 -1.75 11.80 -0.69
C SER A 126 -0.73 12.53 -1.56
N LEU A 127 0.00 13.48 -0.97
CA LEU A 127 1.00 14.30 -1.66
C LEU A 127 2.14 13.45 -2.23
N LEU A 128 2.71 12.53 -1.43
CA LEU A 128 3.72 11.57 -1.89
C LEU A 128 3.20 10.66 -3.01
N THR A 129 1.92 10.31 -2.95
CA THR A 129 1.27 9.45 -3.96
C THR A 129 1.14 10.20 -5.29
N VAL A 130 0.57 11.41 -5.29
CA VAL A 130 0.37 12.21 -6.52
C VAL A 130 1.68 12.75 -7.08
N ALA A 131 2.70 12.98 -6.24
CA ALA A 131 4.03 13.39 -6.66
C ALA A 131 4.62 12.52 -7.77
N ARG A 132 4.29 11.22 -7.78
CA ARG A 132 4.73 10.26 -8.79
C ARG A 132 4.15 10.52 -10.17
N LEU A 133 2.97 11.12 -10.27
CA LEU A 133 2.29 11.40 -11.55
C LEU A 133 2.86 12.62 -12.28
N PHE A 134 3.66 13.45 -11.61
CA PHE A 134 4.33 14.57 -12.26
C PHE A 134 5.49 14.07 -13.14
N PRO A 135 5.69 14.65 -14.34
CA PRO A 135 6.88 14.36 -15.15
C PRO A 135 8.16 14.64 -14.36
N GLY A 136 9.03 13.64 -14.22
CA GLY A 136 10.26 13.75 -13.42
C GLY A 136 10.06 13.77 -11.89
N GLY A 137 8.82 13.61 -11.41
CA GLY A 137 8.47 13.68 -10.00
C GLY A 137 8.27 15.11 -9.51
N HIS A 138 7.42 15.28 -8.50
CA HIS A 138 7.19 16.61 -7.92
C HIS A 138 8.39 17.09 -7.09
N PRO A 139 8.85 18.34 -7.24
CA PRO A 139 10.07 18.84 -6.57
C PRO A 139 9.98 18.87 -5.04
N SER A 140 8.77 18.95 -4.47
CA SER A 140 8.55 18.94 -3.02
C SER A 140 8.53 17.54 -2.39
N MET A 141 8.86 16.47 -3.13
CA MET A 141 8.81 15.08 -2.64
C MET A 141 9.58 14.91 -1.31
N GLU A 142 10.80 15.43 -1.22
CA GLU A 142 11.60 15.32 0.02
C GLU A 142 11.00 16.09 1.20
N LEU A 143 10.41 17.27 0.93
CA LEU A 143 9.75 18.06 1.95
C LEU A 143 8.53 17.32 2.50
N TRP A 144 7.69 16.79 1.61
CA TRP A 144 6.49 16.04 2.00
C TRP A 144 6.83 14.74 2.72
N TRP A 145 7.95 14.10 2.37
CA TRP A 145 8.45 12.95 3.11
C TRP A 145 8.85 13.33 4.53
N LYS A 146 9.56 14.45 4.73
CA LYS A 146 9.91 14.95 6.06
C LYS A 146 8.66 15.28 6.90
N GLU A 147 7.66 15.92 6.29
CA GLU A 147 6.40 16.25 6.96
C GLU A 147 5.64 14.99 7.40
N LEU A 148 5.55 13.96 6.54
CA LEU A 148 4.97 12.69 6.93
C LEU A 148 5.76 12.05 8.08
N HIS A 149 7.09 11.98 7.94
CA HIS A 149 7.96 11.31 8.89
C HIS A 149 7.93 11.96 10.29
N GLN A 150 7.74 13.29 10.37
CA GLN A 150 7.57 14.00 11.63
C GLN A 150 6.28 13.62 12.38
N ARG A 151 5.22 13.23 11.66
CA ARG A 151 3.91 12.87 12.23
C ARG A 151 3.79 11.40 12.54
N ASP A 152 4.23 10.56 11.61
CA ASP A 152 4.15 9.11 11.67
C ASP A 152 5.38 8.51 10.94
N PRO A 153 6.54 8.38 11.62
CA PRO A 153 7.79 7.94 10.99
C PRO A 153 7.71 6.52 10.42
N TYR A 154 6.79 5.71 10.94
CA TYR A 154 6.58 4.33 10.53
C TYR A 154 5.27 4.16 9.76
N ASN A 155 4.72 5.24 9.18
CA ASN A 155 3.53 5.17 8.36
C ASN A 155 3.72 4.16 7.22
N ARG A 156 2.96 3.06 7.27
CA ARG A 156 3.12 1.94 6.35
C ARG A 156 2.94 2.37 4.89
N GLU A 157 1.81 3.01 4.58
CA GLU A 157 1.48 3.39 3.21
C GLU A 157 2.48 4.41 2.67
N GLY A 158 2.87 5.42 3.45
CA GLY A 158 3.85 6.42 3.04
C GLY A 158 5.21 5.84 2.68
N ASN A 159 5.74 4.90 3.48
CA ASN A 159 6.96 4.17 3.15
C ASN A 159 6.82 3.40 1.82
N HIS A 160 5.68 2.76 1.59
CA HIS A 160 5.41 2.09 0.30
C HIS A 160 5.31 3.08 -0.87
N GLN A 161 4.77 4.28 -0.67
CA GLN A 161 4.68 5.31 -1.70
C GLN A 161 6.06 5.86 -2.10
N VAL A 162 6.92 6.15 -1.12
CA VAL A 162 8.31 6.57 -1.36
C VAL A 162 9.09 5.46 -2.08
N LEU A 163 8.98 4.21 -1.62
CA LEU A 163 9.62 3.08 -2.29
C LEU A 163 9.23 3.00 -3.78
N ARG A 164 7.93 3.11 -4.08
CA ARG A 164 7.46 3.08 -5.48
C ARG A 164 7.96 4.28 -6.28
N HIS A 165 8.02 5.46 -5.68
CA HIS A 165 8.56 6.66 -6.32
C HIS A 165 10.02 6.45 -6.74
N LEU A 166 10.84 5.86 -5.86
CA LEU A 166 12.25 5.58 -6.08
C LEU A 166 12.53 4.35 -6.97
N SER A 167 11.50 3.64 -7.42
CA SER A 167 11.66 2.48 -8.29
C SER A 167 12.08 2.87 -9.71
N ALA A 168 12.68 1.92 -10.44
CA ALA A 168 13.05 2.07 -11.85
C ALA A 168 11.84 2.29 -12.79
N ARG A 169 10.63 1.95 -12.33
CA ARG A 169 9.39 2.17 -13.08
C ARG A 169 8.91 3.63 -13.03
N TRP A 170 9.38 4.38 -12.04
CA TRP A 170 9.01 5.78 -11.83
C TRP A 170 10.23 6.67 -11.98
N HIS A 171 10.73 7.24 -10.88
CA HIS A 171 11.72 8.33 -10.93
C HIS A 171 13.08 7.93 -10.34
N GLY A 172 13.32 6.64 -10.12
CA GLY A 172 14.58 6.16 -9.54
C GLY A 172 15.17 4.94 -10.23
N SER A 173 15.76 4.04 -9.46
CA SER A 173 16.42 2.83 -9.94
C SER A 173 16.25 1.69 -8.95
N HIS A 174 16.53 0.45 -9.37
CA HIS A 174 16.49 -0.69 -8.44
C HIS A 174 17.43 -0.46 -7.25
N GLY A 175 18.65 0.03 -7.48
CA GLY A 175 19.62 0.30 -6.41
C GLY A 175 19.12 1.33 -5.40
N VAL A 176 18.58 2.47 -5.87
CA VAL A 176 18.05 3.52 -4.98
C VAL A 176 16.85 3.00 -4.17
N MET A 177 15.94 2.27 -4.82
CA MET A 177 14.78 1.65 -4.17
C MET A 177 15.17 0.65 -3.09
N TYR A 178 16.15 -0.22 -3.36
CA TYR A 178 16.65 -1.19 -2.38
C TYR A 178 17.40 -0.54 -1.23
N ASN A 179 18.20 0.49 -1.49
CA ASN A 179 18.89 1.24 -0.44
C ASN A 179 17.87 1.87 0.51
N PHE A 180 16.85 2.54 -0.03
CA PHE A 180 15.75 3.07 0.79
C PHE A 180 15.08 1.99 1.64
N ALA A 181 14.75 0.84 1.04
CA ALA A 181 14.13 -0.26 1.79
C ALA A 181 15.05 -0.76 2.92
N GLN A 182 16.37 -0.85 2.68
CA GLN A 182 17.34 -1.27 3.69
C GLN A 182 17.47 -0.23 4.82
N ASP A 183 17.55 1.06 4.48
CA ASP A 183 17.66 2.17 5.44
C ASP A 183 16.45 2.22 6.38
N VAL A 184 15.24 2.05 5.83
CA VAL A 184 14.02 1.93 6.63
C VAL A 184 14.15 0.73 7.57
N THR A 185 14.46 -0.48 7.06
CA THR A 185 14.57 -1.68 7.90
C THR A 185 15.66 -1.64 8.96
N ALA A 186 16.68 -0.79 8.80
CA ALA A 186 17.77 -0.63 9.78
C ALA A 186 17.34 0.16 11.03
N THR A 187 16.25 0.93 10.95
CA THR A 187 15.78 1.84 12.01
C THR A 187 14.40 1.46 12.56
N LEU A 188 13.85 0.32 12.13
CA LEU A 188 12.51 -0.12 12.53
C LEU A 188 12.44 -0.50 14.01
N PRO A 189 11.34 -0.17 14.69
CA PRO A 189 11.03 -0.75 15.97
C PRO A 189 10.75 -2.26 15.79
N PRO A 190 11.11 -3.09 16.77
CA PRO A 190 10.73 -4.50 16.78
C PRO A 190 9.23 -4.72 16.56
N GLY A 191 8.89 -5.75 15.78
CA GLY A 191 7.50 -6.10 15.49
C GLY A 191 6.84 -5.25 14.40
N SER A 192 7.59 -4.38 13.71
CA SER A 192 7.05 -3.56 12.61
C SER A 192 6.87 -4.37 11.30
N PRO A 193 5.71 -4.29 10.64
CA PRO A 193 5.47 -4.96 9.36
C PRO A 193 6.30 -4.36 8.23
N LEU A 194 6.83 -3.14 8.38
CA LEU A 194 7.76 -2.53 7.40
C LEU A 194 9.05 -3.35 7.22
N ALA A 195 9.30 -4.36 8.04
CA ALA A 195 10.37 -5.33 7.82
C ALA A 195 10.25 -6.05 6.45
N VAL A 196 9.05 -6.11 5.86
CA VAL A 196 8.83 -6.71 4.54
C VAL A 196 9.17 -5.78 3.36
N LEU A 197 9.55 -4.53 3.62
CA LEU A 197 9.77 -3.52 2.57
C LEU A 197 10.81 -3.94 1.51
N PRO A 198 11.91 -4.64 1.83
CA PRO A 198 12.80 -5.23 0.83
C PRO A 198 12.11 -6.27 -0.08
N GLN A 199 11.12 -7.01 0.43
CA GLN A 199 10.33 -7.94 -0.38
C GLN A 199 9.36 -7.18 -1.31
N VAL A 200 8.80 -6.06 -0.85
CA VAL A 200 8.01 -5.15 -1.68
C VAL A 200 8.85 -4.58 -2.83
N ALA A 201 10.11 -4.20 -2.57
CA ALA A 201 11.07 -3.78 -3.60
C ALA A 201 11.31 -4.89 -4.65
N ARG A 202 11.45 -6.15 -4.21
CA ARG A 202 11.60 -7.31 -5.10
C ARG A 202 10.39 -7.53 -6.00
N ILE A 203 9.18 -7.37 -5.44
CA ILE A 203 7.93 -7.44 -6.20
C ILE A 203 7.87 -6.32 -7.25
N GLU A 204 8.25 -5.09 -6.89
CA GLU A 204 8.26 -3.96 -7.83
C GLU A 204 9.29 -4.15 -8.96
N GLU A 205 10.50 -4.61 -8.63
CA GLU A 205 11.51 -4.99 -9.62
C GLU A 205 11.01 -6.08 -10.56
N TYR A 206 10.45 -7.17 -10.01
CA TYR A 206 9.93 -8.26 -10.82
C TYR A 206 8.87 -7.77 -11.80
N ARG A 207 7.92 -6.95 -11.35
CA ARG A 207 6.86 -6.40 -12.21
C ARG A 207 7.43 -5.54 -13.33
N TYR A 208 8.39 -4.67 -13.01
CA TYR A 208 9.06 -3.83 -14.00
C TYR A 208 9.80 -4.69 -15.05
N ARG A 209 10.53 -5.70 -14.60
CA ARG A 209 11.27 -6.60 -15.50
C ARG A 209 10.33 -7.45 -16.36
N VAL A 210 9.22 -7.95 -15.83
CA VAL A 210 8.21 -8.67 -16.63
C VAL A 210 7.60 -7.75 -17.70
N GLU A 211 7.31 -6.49 -17.37
CA GLU A 211 6.79 -5.51 -18.33
C GLU A 211 7.78 -5.21 -19.47
N ARG A 212 9.09 -5.21 -19.18
CA ARG A 212 10.15 -4.87 -20.15
C ARG A 212 10.71 -6.06 -20.92
N GLU A 213 10.90 -7.19 -20.26
CA GLU A 213 11.62 -8.37 -20.73
C GLU A 213 10.67 -9.54 -21.06
N GLY A 214 9.42 -9.47 -20.61
CA GLY A 214 8.46 -10.58 -20.67
C GLY A 214 8.59 -11.56 -19.51
N SER A 215 7.49 -12.27 -19.20
CA SER A 215 7.41 -13.19 -18.05
C SER A 215 8.29 -14.44 -18.17
N GLN A 216 8.75 -14.77 -19.39
CA GLN A 216 9.59 -15.94 -19.68
C GLN A 216 11.09 -15.61 -19.81
N ALA A 217 11.50 -14.39 -19.47
CA ALA A 217 12.90 -13.99 -19.55
C ALA A 217 13.80 -14.89 -18.69
N ILE A 218 14.91 -15.38 -19.25
CA ILE A 218 15.86 -16.29 -18.57
C ILE A 218 16.35 -15.70 -17.24
N GLY A 219 16.59 -14.38 -17.21
CA GLY A 219 17.04 -13.65 -16.02
C GLY A 219 16.00 -13.60 -14.89
N LEU A 220 14.79 -14.14 -15.07
CA LEU A 220 13.75 -14.24 -14.05
C LEU A 220 13.62 -15.65 -13.43
N LEU A 221 14.23 -16.67 -14.04
CA LEU A 221 14.09 -18.08 -13.60
C LEU A 221 14.50 -18.31 -12.15
N GLN A 222 15.59 -17.66 -11.71
CA GLN A 222 16.12 -17.74 -10.34
C GLN A 222 15.89 -16.44 -9.56
N PHE A 223 14.97 -15.59 -10.03
CA PHE A 223 14.73 -14.29 -9.42
C PHE A 223 14.30 -14.43 -7.97
N TRP A 224 13.38 -15.35 -7.70
CA TRP A 224 12.79 -15.55 -6.37
C TRP A 224 13.57 -16.53 -5.49
N ASN A 225 14.26 -17.50 -6.10
CA ASN A 225 15.02 -18.53 -5.41
C ASN A 225 16.52 -18.24 -5.49
N ASN A 226 17.05 -17.53 -4.49
CA ASN A 226 18.48 -17.31 -4.28
C ASN A 226 18.77 -16.94 -2.82
N GLU A 227 20.02 -17.06 -2.39
CA GLU A 227 20.41 -16.83 -0.99
C GLU A 227 20.11 -15.41 -0.51
N ASN A 228 20.22 -14.41 -1.39
CA ASN A 228 19.87 -13.03 -1.02
C ASN A 228 18.36 -12.91 -0.69
N SER A 229 17.49 -13.51 -1.51
CA SER A 229 16.05 -13.60 -1.26
C SER A 229 15.76 -14.25 0.09
N ALA A 230 16.40 -15.39 0.36
CA ALA A 230 16.21 -16.15 1.59
C ALA A 230 16.71 -15.39 2.83
N SER A 231 17.90 -14.80 2.76
CA SER A 231 18.45 -13.97 3.83
C SER A 231 17.53 -12.81 4.20
N GLN A 232 16.99 -12.10 3.19
CA GLN A 232 16.06 -10.99 3.43
C GLN A 232 14.71 -11.45 3.99
N ALA A 233 14.21 -12.63 3.59
CA ALA A 233 12.98 -13.19 4.15
C ALA A 233 13.16 -13.60 5.63
N ARG A 234 14.29 -14.26 5.97
CA ARG A 234 14.66 -14.58 7.36
C ARG A 234 14.80 -13.32 8.20
N ARG A 235 15.47 -12.28 7.68
CA ARG A 235 15.59 -11.00 8.38
C ARG A 235 14.24 -10.36 8.65
N ALA A 236 13.35 -10.33 7.65
CA ALA A 236 12.00 -9.80 7.81
C ALA A 236 11.21 -10.57 8.87
N TRP A 237 11.32 -11.90 8.88
CA TRP A 237 10.76 -12.76 9.93
C TRP A 237 11.27 -12.39 11.34
N HIS A 238 12.58 -12.23 11.52
CA HIS A 238 13.15 -11.90 12.83
C HIS A 238 12.79 -10.51 13.33
N LEU A 239 12.75 -9.51 12.45
CA LEU A 239 12.39 -8.14 12.81
C LEU A 239 10.90 -7.99 13.13
N TRP A 240 10.04 -8.71 12.40
CA TRP A 240 8.60 -8.62 12.57
C TRP A 240 8.03 -9.78 13.37
N MET A 241 7.98 -10.98 12.80
CA MET A 241 7.21 -12.11 13.33
C MET A 241 7.72 -12.60 14.69
N ALA A 242 9.04 -12.64 14.89
CA ALA A 242 9.61 -13.09 16.16
C ALA A 242 9.36 -12.11 17.33
N GLN A 243 9.02 -10.85 17.03
CA GLN A 243 8.86 -9.77 18.01
C GLN A 243 7.47 -9.11 17.92
N ARG A 244 6.53 -9.75 17.22
CA ARG A 244 5.21 -9.22 16.93
C ARG A 244 4.36 -9.17 18.20
N GLN A 245 3.79 -7.99 18.49
CA GLN A 245 2.90 -7.77 19.65
C GLN A 245 1.48 -7.36 19.25
N TYR A 246 1.34 -6.65 18.12
CA TYR A 246 0.08 -6.07 17.67
C TYR A 246 -0.25 -6.53 16.25
N THR A 247 -1.50 -6.30 15.84
CA THR A 247 -1.97 -6.51 14.47
C THR A 247 -2.27 -5.16 13.85
N TYR A 248 -1.66 -4.90 12.70
CA TYR A 248 -1.82 -3.65 11.94
C TYR A 248 -3.04 -3.74 11.01
N ALA A 249 -3.54 -2.61 10.54
CA ALA A 249 -4.71 -2.52 9.65
C ALA A 249 -4.49 -3.20 8.30
N GLN A 250 -3.24 -3.22 7.82
CA GLN A 250 -2.84 -3.88 6.56
C GLN A 250 -2.11 -5.20 6.76
N ASP A 251 -2.20 -5.80 7.95
CA ASP A 251 -1.43 -6.96 8.34
C ASP A 251 -1.56 -8.16 7.39
N VAL A 252 -2.76 -8.42 6.88
CA VAL A 252 -3.00 -9.47 5.87
C VAL A 252 -2.14 -9.27 4.61
N ALA A 253 -1.96 -8.03 4.16
CA ALA A 253 -1.16 -7.73 2.97
C ALA A 253 0.34 -7.95 3.22
N ASP A 254 0.83 -7.59 4.41
CA ASP A 254 2.22 -7.79 4.79
C ASP A 254 2.52 -9.27 5.04
N LEU A 255 1.59 -10.00 5.65
CA LEU A 255 1.68 -11.44 5.87
C LEU A 255 1.73 -12.18 4.53
N ASN A 256 0.88 -11.80 3.56
CA ASN A 256 0.92 -12.38 2.22
C ASN A 256 2.27 -12.08 1.51
N THR A 257 2.84 -10.90 1.73
CA THR A 257 4.15 -10.53 1.19
C THR A 257 5.27 -11.40 1.77
N LEU A 258 5.29 -11.57 3.09
CA LEU A 258 6.29 -12.41 3.75
C LEU A 258 6.08 -13.90 3.44
N ALA A 259 4.83 -14.38 3.42
CA ALA A 259 4.50 -15.78 3.11
C ALA A 259 4.98 -16.16 1.71
N HIS A 260 4.76 -15.28 0.73
CA HIS A 260 5.29 -15.46 -0.62
C HIS A 260 6.81 -15.55 -0.62
N ALA A 261 7.50 -14.59 0.01
CA ALA A 261 8.96 -14.64 0.09
C ALA A 261 9.47 -15.93 0.75
N SER A 262 8.85 -16.37 1.85
CA SER A 262 9.19 -17.61 2.55
C SER A 262 8.95 -18.86 1.71
N CYS A 263 7.85 -18.92 0.93
CA CYS A 263 7.58 -20.05 0.03
C CYS A 263 8.67 -20.23 -1.03
N TYR A 264 9.10 -19.14 -1.65
CA TYR A 264 10.08 -19.18 -2.74
C TYR A 264 11.55 -19.15 -2.28
N ALA A 265 11.77 -19.01 -0.97
CA ALA A 265 13.06 -19.13 -0.30
C ALA A 265 13.25 -20.47 0.45
N ASP A 266 12.33 -21.43 0.25
CA ASP A 266 12.32 -22.74 0.93
C ASP A 266 12.30 -22.66 2.48
N LEU A 267 11.76 -21.57 3.04
CA LEU A 267 11.56 -21.37 4.48
C LEU A 267 10.22 -21.99 4.92
N THR A 268 10.14 -23.32 4.85
CA THR A 268 8.88 -24.07 5.00
C THR A 268 8.20 -23.90 6.36
N GLY A 269 8.96 -23.87 7.45
CA GLY A 269 8.42 -23.70 8.81
C GLY A 269 7.79 -22.33 9.01
N GLU A 270 8.49 -21.28 8.59
CA GLU A 270 8.04 -19.89 8.59
C GLU A 270 6.81 -19.73 7.70
N ALA A 271 6.84 -20.28 6.47
CA ALA A 271 5.71 -20.23 5.55
C ALA A 271 4.47 -20.91 6.16
N ALA A 272 4.60 -22.12 6.70
CA ALA A 272 3.48 -22.83 7.33
C ALA A 272 2.91 -22.07 8.55
N HIS A 273 3.73 -21.35 9.30
CA HIS A 273 3.24 -20.46 10.36
C HIS A 273 2.42 -19.29 9.79
N LEU A 274 2.92 -18.61 8.74
CA LEU A 274 2.24 -17.48 8.12
C LEU A 274 0.91 -17.89 7.49
N PHE A 275 0.84 -19.05 6.82
CA PHE A 275 -0.42 -19.55 6.25
C PHE A 275 -1.48 -19.87 7.31
N ARG A 276 -1.07 -20.30 8.52
CA ARG A 276 -2.00 -20.47 9.65
C ARG A 276 -2.53 -19.13 10.15
N LEU A 277 -1.68 -18.11 10.24
CA LEU A 277 -2.11 -16.75 10.61
C LEU A 277 -3.04 -16.12 9.56
N LEU A 278 -2.76 -16.36 8.27
CA LEU A 278 -3.56 -15.83 7.18
C LEU A 278 -4.98 -16.43 7.16
N ASP A 279 -5.17 -17.66 7.64
CA ASP A 279 -6.50 -18.31 7.71
C ASP A 279 -7.27 -18.23 6.36
N GLY A 280 -6.56 -18.45 5.26
CA GLY A 280 -7.13 -18.37 3.90
C GLY A 280 -7.39 -16.96 3.37
N HIS A 281 -7.02 -15.88 4.07
CA HIS A 281 -7.06 -14.52 3.55
C HIS A 281 -5.87 -14.29 2.60
N ALA A 282 -6.17 -14.21 1.31
CA ALA A 282 -5.18 -13.97 0.27
C ALA A 282 -5.30 -12.54 -0.29
N THR A 283 -4.18 -11.99 -0.74
CA THR A 283 -4.14 -10.76 -1.53
C THR A 283 -3.80 -11.08 -2.99
N ARG A 284 -4.11 -10.19 -3.93
CA ARG A 284 -3.75 -10.44 -5.35
C ARG A 284 -2.24 -10.43 -5.57
N VAL A 285 -1.58 -9.37 -5.10
CA VAL A 285 -0.12 -9.26 -5.03
C VAL A 285 0.31 -9.76 -3.66
N PRO A 286 1.35 -10.61 -3.55
CA PRO A 286 2.32 -10.94 -4.60
C PRO A 286 2.02 -12.17 -5.45
N TRP A 287 0.99 -12.95 -5.14
CA TRP A 287 0.74 -14.24 -5.81
C TRP A 287 0.52 -14.14 -7.32
N SER A 288 0.01 -12.99 -7.80
CA SER A 288 -0.12 -12.68 -9.22
C SER A 288 1.20 -12.69 -10.01
N CYS A 289 2.35 -12.60 -9.32
CA CYS A 289 3.66 -12.73 -9.96
C CYS A 289 3.91 -14.12 -10.57
N HIS A 290 3.10 -15.13 -10.21
CA HIS A 290 3.30 -16.52 -10.61
C HIS A 290 2.10 -17.14 -11.36
N GLY A 291 1.11 -16.33 -11.73
CA GLY A 291 -0.12 -16.79 -12.39
C GLY A 291 -1.38 -16.36 -11.65
N ALA A 292 -2.43 -17.19 -11.68
CA ALA A 292 -3.69 -16.92 -10.99
C ALA A 292 -3.49 -16.92 -9.46
N PRO A 293 -3.70 -15.79 -8.75
CA PRO A 293 -3.39 -15.68 -7.32
C PRO A 293 -4.02 -16.76 -6.44
N GLU A 294 -5.28 -17.10 -6.72
CA GLU A 294 -6.05 -18.11 -5.97
C GLU A 294 -5.45 -19.51 -6.08
N GLU A 295 -5.09 -19.92 -7.30
CA GLU A 295 -4.47 -21.22 -7.58
C GLU A 295 -3.10 -21.32 -6.91
N ILE A 296 -2.27 -20.28 -7.05
CA ILE A 296 -0.92 -20.25 -6.48
C ILE A 296 -0.98 -20.28 -4.94
N PHE A 297 -1.85 -19.47 -4.34
CA PHE A 297 -2.03 -19.44 -2.89
C PHE A 297 -2.52 -20.80 -2.35
N THR A 298 -3.56 -21.37 -2.97
CA THR A 298 -4.15 -22.66 -2.56
C THR A 298 -3.14 -23.79 -2.69
N ARG A 299 -2.32 -23.78 -3.75
CA ARG A 299 -1.26 -24.77 -3.95
C ARG A 299 -0.23 -24.74 -2.82
N TRP A 300 0.25 -23.55 -2.45
CA TRP A 300 1.19 -23.42 -1.33
C TRP A 300 0.56 -23.77 0.01
N GLN A 301 -0.68 -23.32 0.26
CA GLN A 301 -1.41 -23.67 1.47
C GLN A 301 -1.54 -25.19 1.62
N SER A 302 -1.92 -25.88 0.56
CA SER A 302 -2.08 -27.35 0.56
C SER A 302 -0.74 -28.07 0.75
N LYS A 303 0.34 -27.57 0.14
CA LYS A 303 1.68 -28.14 0.29
C LYS A 303 2.23 -28.01 1.72
N LEU A 304 1.91 -26.91 2.41
CA LEU A 304 2.51 -26.56 3.70
C LEU A 304 1.68 -27.00 4.91
N LEU A 305 0.35 -27.08 4.77
CA LEU A 305 -0.58 -27.42 5.86
C LEU A 305 -1.27 -28.76 5.69
N GLY A 306 -1.12 -29.39 4.52
CA GLY A 306 -1.68 -30.71 4.18
C GLY A 306 -0.77 -31.86 4.57
#